data_AF-A0A3B0TK48-F1
#
_entry.id   AF-A0A3B0TK48-F1
#
_cell.length_a   1.000
_cell.length_b   1.000
_cell.length_c   1.000
_cell.angle_alpha   90.00
_cell.angle_beta   90.00
_cell.angle_gamma   90.00
#
_symmetry.space_group_name_H-M   'P 1'
#
loop_
_entity.id
_entity.type
_entity.pdbx_description
1 polymer ?
#
loop_
_entity_poly.entity_id
_entity_poly.type
_entity_poly.pdbx_seq_one_letter_code
_entity_poly.pdbx_strand_id
1 'polypeptide(L)'
;YEFKENKYIKNLERGVGLCSTHSIVVKGILLDNGIEAQLWDLSRHVVVRAKVSDNEWYILDPDYGLYIPHDIPEIEANSEIVRPSYENMADLYKVDAKDPYTTDFVVHIYGLKEHKIYGYDTRFENFSYVAIWVLPLLLILPLFLQVIRKKKSVKQ
;
A
#
# COMPACT_ATOMS: atom_id res chain seq x y z
N TYR A 1 8.39 5.78 -7.71
CA TYR A 1 7.54 5.85 -8.91
C TYR A 1 6.09 5.41 -8.67
N GLU A 2 5.76 4.54 -7.73
CA GLU A 2 4.40 4.06 -7.41
C GLU A 2 3.77 4.78 -6.21
N PHE A 3 4.58 5.36 -5.33
CA PHE A 3 4.15 5.94 -4.06
C PHE A 3 4.26 7.47 -4.01
N LYS A 4 4.60 8.11 -5.12
CA LYS A 4 4.58 9.58 -5.24
C LYS A 4 3.13 10.02 -5.44
N GLU A 5 2.70 11.11 -4.79
CA GLU A 5 1.30 11.52 -4.63
C GLU A 5 0.41 11.42 -5.89
N ASN A 6 0.95 11.56 -7.10
CA ASN A 6 0.19 11.49 -8.36
C ASN A 6 0.58 10.31 -9.28
N LYS A 7 1.06 9.17 -8.74
CA LYS A 7 1.45 8.00 -9.55
C LYS A 7 0.77 6.68 -9.17
N TYR A 8 -0.33 6.77 -8.45
CA TYR A 8 -1.16 5.61 -8.10
C TYR A 8 -1.68 4.83 -9.33
N ILE A 9 -1.69 5.45 -10.52
CA ILE A 9 -2.04 4.82 -11.80
C ILE A 9 -1.22 3.54 -12.04
N LYS A 10 0.05 3.48 -11.64
CA LYS A 10 0.84 2.24 -11.78
C LYS A 10 0.32 1.10 -10.93
N ASN A 11 -0.19 1.40 -9.73
CA ASN A 11 -0.82 0.41 -8.87
C ASN A 11 -2.15 -0.06 -9.48
N LEU A 12 -2.88 0.84 -10.15
CA LEU A 12 -4.08 0.51 -10.90
C LEU A 12 -3.79 -0.37 -12.13
N GLU A 13 -2.77 -0.02 -12.92
CA GLU A 13 -2.30 -0.81 -14.09
C GLU A 13 -1.87 -2.23 -13.70
N ARG A 14 -1.28 -2.40 -12.52
CA ARG A 14 -0.88 -3.71 -11.99
C ARG A 14 -2.10 -4.59 -11.69
N GLY A 15 -3.22 -4.00 -11.29
CA GLY A 15 -4.48 -4.71 -11.01
C GLY A 15 -4.46 -5.65 -9.79
N VAL A 16 -3.33 -5.75 -9.07
CA VAL A 16 -3.16 -6.56 -7.87
C VAL A 16 -2.23 -5.86 -6.88
N GLY A 17 -2.46 -6.06 -5.58
CA GLY A 17 -1.67 -5.41 -4.53
C GLY A 17 -2.01 -5.91 -3.13
N LEU A 18 -1.35 -5.32 -2.13
CA LEU A 18 -1.68 -5.48 -0.71
C LEU A 18 -2.57 -4.31 -0.25
N CYS A 19 -3.05 -4.35 0.99
CA CYS A 19 -3.85 -3.26 1.60
C CYS A 19 -3.23 -1.87 1.40
N SER A 20 -1.91 -1.73 1.54
CA SER A 20 -1.20 -0.47 1.30
C SER A 20 -1.32 0.00 -0.15
N THR A 21 -1.23 -0.90 -1.12
CA THR A 21 -1.39 -0.60 -2.55
C THR A 21 -2.79 -0.09 -2.86
N HIS A 22 -3.83 -0.77 -2.33
CA HIS A 22 -5.23 -0.34 -2.48
C HIS A 22 -5.46 1.04 -1.85
N SER A 23 -4.95 1.26 -0.65
CA SER A 23 -5.04 2.55 0.06
C SER A 23 -4.34 3.68 -0.66
N ILE A 24 -3.21 3.44 -1.32
CA ILE A 24 -2.53 4.44 -2.16
C ILE A 24 -3.39 4.84 -3.36
N VAL A 25 -4.05 3.88 -4.01
CA VAL A 25 -4.96 4.15 -5.13
C VAL A 25 -6.12 5.03 -4.69
N VAL A 26 -6.81 4.65 -3.61
CA VAL A 26 -7.94 5.44 -3.10
C VAL A 26 -7.50 6.83 -2.64
N LYS A 27 -6.39 6.94 -1.89
CA LYS A 27 -5.84 8.26 -1.52
C LYS A 27 -5.58 9.12 -2.76
N GLY A 28 -4.95 8.56 -3.80
CA GLY A 28 -4.63 9.28 -5.02
C GLY A 28 -5.88 9.82 -5.73
N ILE A 29 -6.91 8.97 -5.87
CA ILE A 29 -8.20 9.37 -6.45
C ILE A 29 -8.85 10.49 -5.65
N LEU A 30 -8.85 10.41 -4.31
CA LEU A 30 -9.42 11.45 -3.45
C LEU A 30 -8.71 12.79 -3.62
N LEU A 31 -7.37 12.78 -3.62
CA LEU A 31 -6.57 13.98 -3.81
C LEU A 31 -6.81 14.63 -5.18
N ASP A 32 -6.91 13.82 -6.24
CA ASP A 32 -7.24 14.32 -7.60
C ASP A 32 -8.63 14.98 -7.67
N ASN A 33 -9.54 14.64 -6.74
CA ASN A 33 -10.87 15.24 -6.61
C ASN A 33 -10.93 16.35 -5.54
N GLY A 34 -9.78 16.80 -5.03
CA GLY A 34 -9.71 17.87 -4.02
C GLY A 34 -10.15 17.46 -2.62
N ILE A 35 -10.26 16.16 -2.35
CA ILE A 35 -10.59 15.62 -1.02
C ILE A 35 -9.29 15.36 -0.26
N GLU A 36 -9.14 15.98 0.90
CA GLU A 36 -7.97 15.77 1.75
C GLU A 36 -7.94 14.33 2.28
N ALA A 37 -6.84 13.62 2.05
CA ALA A 37 -6.71 12.21 2.42
C ALA A 37 -5.30 11.83 2.88
N GLN A 38 -5.21 10.96 3.88
CA GLN A 38 -3.98 10.49 4.52
C GLN A 38 -3.97 8.97 4.60
N LEU A 39 -2.78 8.37 4.45
CA LEU A 39 -2.60 6.94 4.70
C LEU A 39 -2.30 6.74 6.19
N TRP A 40 -2.98 5.78 6.81
CA TRP A 40 -2.82 5.44 8.21
C TRP A 40 -2.35 4.01 8.36
N ASP A 41 -1.26 3.82 9.09
CA ASP A 41 -0.66 2.53 9.44
C ASP A 41 -1.20 2.06 10.80
N LEU A 42 -1.95 0.96 10.78
CA LEU A 42 -2.51 0.29 11.96
C LEU A 42 -1.61 -0.89 12.38
N SER A 43 -0.28 -0.77 12.18
CA SER A 43 0.78 -1.76 12.44
C SER A 43 0.76 -3.01 11.55
N ARG A 44 -0.44 -3.53 11.22
CA ARG A 44 -0.64 -4.72 10.37
C ARG A 44 -1.64 -4.49 9.25
N HIS A 45 -2.21 -3.29 9.15
CA HIS A 45 -3.18 -2.90 8.13
C HIS A 45 -2.99 -1.44 7.75
N VAL A 46 -3.30 -1.08 6.50
CA VAL A 46 -3.17 0.30 6.02
C VAL A 46 -4.50 0.75 5.45
N VAL A 47 -5.02 1.84 6.00
CA VAL A 47 -6.31 2.43 5.63
C VAL A 47 -6.15 3.87 5.16
N VAL A 48 -7.21 4.44 4.60
CA VAL A 48 -7.25 5.85 4.17
C VAL A 48 -8.12 6.64 5.12
N ARG A 49 -7.59 7.71 5.71
CA ARG A 49 -8.35 8.70 6.47
C ARG A 49 -8.69 9.85 5.53
N ALA A 50 -9.97 10.13 5.31
CA ALA A 50 -10.45 11.11 4.32
C ALA A 50 -11.34 12.17 4.98
N LYS A 51 -11.16 13.43 4.61
CA LYS A 51 -11.95 14.56 5.10
C LYS A 51 -13.23 14.70 4.28
N VAL A 52 -14.35 14.26 4.84
CA VAL A 52 -15.65 14.23 4.12
C VAL A 52 -16.44 15.53 4.28
N SER A 53 -16.17 16.31 5.33
CA SER A 53 -16.71 17.65 5.55
C SER A 53 -15.71 18.49 6.36
N ASP A 54 -16.02 19.77 6.64
CA ASP A 54 -15.09 20.68 7.32
C ASP A 54 -14.54 20.14 8.65
N ASN A 55 -15.34 19.36 9.38
CA ASN A 55 -15.02 18.82 10.70
C ASN A 55 -15.18 17.30 10.80
N GLU A 56 -15.39 16.59 9.69
CA GLU A 56 -15.59 15.13 9.71
C GLU A 56 -14.53 14.40 8.90
N TRP A 57 -13.96 13.38 9.53
CA TRP A 57 -12.99 12.49 8.94
C TRP A 57 -13.50 11.06 9.04
N TYR A 58 -13.55 10.37 7.91
CA TYR A 58 -13.93 8.97 7.85
C TYR A 58 -12.73 8.10 7.49
N ILE A 59 -12.80 6.84 7.89
CA ILE A 59 -11.84 5.83 7.46
C ILE A 59 -12.43 5.07 6.28
N LEU A 60 -11.66 4.95 5.22
CA LEU A 60 -11.96 4.10 4.07
C LEU A 60 -10.98 2.93 4.09
N ASP A 61 -11.54 1.73 4.04
CA ASP A 61 -10.78 0.49 3.96
C ASP A 61 -10.98 -0.16 2.58
N PRO A 62 -10.13 0.18 1.61
CA PRO A 62 -10.27 -0.32 0.25
C PRO A 62 -9.85 -1.77 0.09
N ASP A 63 -9.24 -2.38 1.11
CA ASP A 63 -8.95 -3.81 1.08
C ASP A 63 -10.25 -4.61 1.17
N TYR A 64 -11.20 -4.17 2.01
CA TYR A 64 -12.52 -4.83 2.15
C TYR A 64 -13.66 -4.10 1.43
N GLY A 65 -13.41 -2.90 0.88
CA GLY A 65 -14.45 -2.07 0.26
C GLY A 65 -15.42 -1.46 1.27
N LEU A 66 -14.94 -1.16 2.49
CA LEU A 66 -15.73 -0.65 3.61
C LEU A 66 -15.38 0.81 3.92
N TYR A 67 -16.27 1.49 4.65
CA TYR A 67 -15.96 2.76 5.28
C TYR A 67 -16.48 2.78 6.73
N ILE A 68 -15.84 3.58 7.56
CA ILE A 68 -16.16 3.77 8.97
C ILE A 68 -16.45 5.25 9.17
N PRO A 69 -17.68 5.62 9.60
CA PRO A 69 -18.08 7.01 9.80
C PRO A 69 -17.56 7.59 11.13
N HIS A 70 -16.29 7.33 11.43
CA HIS A 70 -15.59 7.77 12.64
C HIS A 70 -14.14 8.12 12.32
N ASP A 71 -13.58 9.04 13.10
CA ASP A 71 -12.17 9.42 12.99
C ASP A 71 -11.26 8.51 13.85
N ILE A 72 -9.96 8.48 13.55
CA ILE A 72 -8.97 7.70 14.32
C ILE A 72 -9.02 7.99 15.82
N PRO A 73 -9.07 9.25 16.31
CA PRO A 73 -9.10 9.50 17.76
C PRO A 73 -10.34 8.92 18.45
N GLU A 74 -11.49 8.88 17.77
CA GLU A 74 -12.71 8.25 18.30
C GLU A 74 -12.56 6.74 18.36
N ILE A 75 -11.97 6.15 17.32
CA ILE A 75 -11.72 4.73 17.20
C ILE A 75 -10.67 4.28 18.23
N GLU A 76 -9.60 5.03 18.45
CA GLU A 76 -8.58 4.73 19.46
C GLU A 76 -9.15 4.83 20.89
N ALA A 77 -10.14 5.70 21.12
CA ALA A 77 -10.81 5.83 22.41
C ALA A 77 -11.76 4.65 22.69
N ASN A 78 -12.40 4.11 21.64
CA ASN A 78 -13.28 2.94 21.74
C ASN A 78 -13.25 2.13 20.44
N SER A 79 -12.33 1.17 20.32
CA SER A 79 -12.14 0.44 19.06
C SER A 79 -13.33 -0.46 18.70
N GLU A 80 -14.20 -0.80 19.66
CA GLU A 80 -15.42 -1.56 19.40
C GLU A 80 -16.39 -0.86 18.44
N ILE A 81 -16.27 0.47 18.24
CA ILE A 81 -17.11 1.19 17.28
C ILE A 81 -16.90 0.73 15.84
N VAL A 82 -15.76 0.11 15.51
CA VAL A 82 -15.51 -0.40 14.15
C VAL A 82 -16.15 -1.76 13.91
N ARG A 83 -16.49 -2.52 14.96
CA ARG A 83 -17.01 -3.89 14.85
C ARG A 83 -18.19 -4.02 13.88
N PRO A 84 -19.23 -3.16 13.92
CA PRO A 84 -20.36 -3.28 13.00
C PRO A 84 -19.96 -3.12 11.52
N SER A 85 -18.90 -2.37 11.24
CA SER A 85 -18.41 -2.20 9.86
C SER A 85 -17.72 -3.46 9.35
N TYR A 86 -17.10 -4.25 10.24
CA TYR A 86 -16.30 -5.43 9.90
C TYR A 86 -16.99 -6.78 10.21
N GLU A 87 -18.24 -6.79 10.69
CA GLU A 87 -18.91 -8.03 11.11
C GLU A 87 -19.13 -9.02 9.94
N ASN A 88 -19.31 -8.51 8.71
CA ASN A 88 -19.55 -9.31 7.51
C ASN A 88 -18.32 -9.41 6.59
N MET A 89 -17.12 -9.08 7.08
CA MET A 89 -15.91 -9.03 6.25
C MET A 89 -15.54 -10.40 5.63
N ALA A 90 -15.83 -11.50 6.35
CA ALA A 90 -15.53 -12.86 5.90
C ALA A 90 -16.30 -13.24 4.63
N ASP A 91 -17.55 -12.77 4.51
CA ASP A 91 -18.40 -13.01 3.34
C ASP A 91 -17.94 -12.22 2.11
N LEU A 92 -17.25 -11.09 2.32
CA LEU A 92 -16.85 -10.16 1.26
C LEU A 92 -15.51 -10.52 0.60
N TYR A 93 -14.54 -11.03 1.37
CA TYR A 93 -13.17 -11.16 0.89
C TYR A 93 -12.71 -12.61 0.71
N LYS A 94 -12.92 -13.47 1.73
CA LYS A 94 -12.53 -14.88 1.72
C LYS A 94 -13.30 -15.66 2.79
N VAL A 95 -14.27 -16.46 2.36
CA VAL A 95 -15.08 -17.34 3.24
C VAL A 95 -14.19 -18.33 4.04
N ASP A 96 -13.00 -18.65 3.50
CA ASP A 96 -12.03 -19.55 4.13
C ASP A 96 -10.94 -18.84 4.97
N ALA A 97 -10.91 -17.50 5.00
CA ALA A 97 -9.92 -16.77 5.79
C ALA A 97 -10.33 -16.78 7.27
N LYS A 98 -9.74 -17.70 8.03
CA LYS A 98 -10.04 -17.88 9.47
C LYS A 98 -9.07 -17.17 10.42
N ASP A 99 -7.91 -16.71 9.95
CA ASP A 99 -6.84 -16.04 10.74
C ASP A 99 -5.83 -15.35 9.80
N PRO A 100 -5.36 -14.11 10.04
CA PRO A 100 -5.74 -13.17 11.10
C PRO A 100 -6.89 -12.23 10.72
N TYR A 101 -7.52 -12.42 9.55
CA TYR A 101 -8.53 -11.49 9.04
C TYR A 101 -9.91 -11.73 9.67
N THR A 102 -10.00 -11.55 10.98
CA THR A 102 -11.25 -11.61 11.74
C THR A 102 -11.65 -10.22 12.21
N THR A 103 -12.94 -10.02 12.46
CA THR A 103 -13.46 -8.79 13.05
C THR A 103 -12.75 -8.46 14.37
N ASP A 104 -12.47 -9.46 15.20
CA ASP A 104 -11.76 -9.28 16.47
C ASP A 104 -10.32 -8.80 16.28
N PHE A 105 -9.62 -9.31 15.27
CA PHE A 105 -8.27 -8.85 14.96
C PHE A 105 -8.28 -7.40 14.48
N VAL A 106 -9.24 -7.02 13.63
CA VAL A 106 -9.37 -5.64 13.15
C VAL A 106 -9.67 -4.69 14.31
N VAL A 107 -10.65 -5.02 15.15
CA VAL A 107 -10.97 -4.25 16.37
C VAL A 107 -9.75 -4.14 17.29
N HIS A 108 -8.96 -5.22 17.42
CA HIS A 108 -7.74 -5.22 18.21
C HIS A 108 -6.67 -4.27 17.65
N ILE A 109 -6.38 -4.33 16.35
CA ILE A 109 -5.35 -3.45 15.75
C ILE A 109 -5.76 -1.98 15.82
N TYR A 110 -7.05 -1.66 15.71
CA TYR A 110 -7.57 -0.30 15.92
C TYR A 110 -7.48 0.18 17.38
N GLY A 111 -7.36 -0.73 18.35
CA GLY A 111 -7.14 -0.37 19.76
C GLY A 111 -5.67 -0.11 20.11
N LEU A 112 -4.72 -0.37 19.21
CA LEU A 112 -3.29 -0.13 19.45
C LEU A 112 -2.98 1.36 19.31
N LYS A 113 -2.35 1.97 20.32
CA LYS A 113 -2.00 3.41 20.32
C LYS A 113 -0.77 3.79 19.48
N GLU A 114 -0.27 2.86 18.66
CA GLU A 114 0.95 3.03 17.86
C GLU A 114 0.65 3.41 16.41
N HIS A 115 -0.57 3.86 16.13
CA HIS A 115 -0.95 4.27 14.79
C HIS A 115 -0.17 5.50 14.36
N LYS A 116 0.24 5.49 13.10
CA LYS A 116 1.07 6.55 12.53
C LYS A 116 0.67 6.80 11.10
N ILE A 117 0.88 8.02 10.65
CA ILE A 117 0.77 8.35 9.23
C ILE A 117 1.76 7.46 8.47
N TYR A 118 1.26 6.68 7.53
CA TYR A 118 2.07 5.75 6.76
C TYR A 118 3.04 6.53 5.88
N GLY A 119 4.31 6.52 6.28
CA GLY A 119 5.41 7.15 5.56
C GLY A 119 6.12 6.14 4.67
N TYR A 120 6.22 6.42 3.37
CA TYR A 120 6.99 5.62 2.43
C TYR A 120 8.28 6.33 2.02
N ASP A 121 9.42 5.66 2.17
CA ASP A 121 10.70 6.20 1.69
C ASP A 121 10.87 5.94 0.18
N THR A 122 10.60 6.98 -0.61
CA THR A 122 10.73 6.95 -2.08
C THR A 122 12.16 6.78 -2.59
N ARG A 123 13.20 6.92 -1.74
CA ARG A 123 14.61 6.80 -2.16
C ARG A 123 14.98 5.38 -2.54
N PHE A 124 14.55 4.40 -1.75
CA PHE A 124 14.82 2.99 -2.03
C PHE A 124 14.15 2.55 -3.34
N GLU A 125 12.93 3.03 -3.57
CA GLU A 125 12.19 2.73 -4.78
C GLU A 125 12.92 3.27 -6.03
N ASN A 126 13.37 4.52 -5.99
CA ASN A 126 14.12 5.13 -7.10
C ASN A 126 15.43 4.37 -7.36
N PHE A 127 16.14 3.97 -6.31
CA PHE A 127 17.35 3.14 -6.44
C PHE A 127 17.03 1.80 -7.11
N SER A 128 15.97 1.13 -6.66
CA SER A 128 15.56 -0.18 -7.16
C SER A 128 15.22 -0.13 -8.66
N TYR A 129 14.52 0.91 -9.10
CA TYR A 129 14.18 1.12 -10.52
C TYR A 129 15.40 1.30 -11.44
N VAL A 130 16.51 1.84 -10.92
CA VAL A 130 17.77 1.91 -11.66
C VAL A 130 18.49 0.56 -11.59
N ALA A 131 18.53 -0.04 -10.39
CA ALA A 131 19.23 -1.28 -10.12
C ALA A 131 18.72 -2.46 -10.96
N ILE A 132 17.42 -2.53 -11.25
CA ILE A 132 16.84 -3.61 -12.09
C ILE A 132 17.42 -3.65 -13.51
N TRP A 133 17.90 -2.53 -14.05
CA TRP A 133 18.53 -2.48 -15.37
C TRP A 133 20.06 -2.56 -15.28
N VAL A 134 20.64 -1.89 -14.29
CA VAL A 134 22.09 -1.82 -14.12
C VAL A 134 22.68 -3.16 -13.68
N LEU A 135 22.06 -3.85 -12.73
CA LEU A 135 22.60 -5.12 -12.20
C LEU A 135 22.67 -6.22 -13.28
N PRO A 136 21.61 -6.50 -14.07
CA PRO A 136 21.72 -7.50 -15.13
C PRO A 136 22.78 -7.15 -16.18
N LEU A 137 22.85 -5.88 -16.60
CA LEU A 137 23.87 -5.44 -17.57
C LEU A 137 25.29 -5.63 -17.03
N LEU A 138 25.52 -5.28 -15.76
CA LEU A 138 26.81 -5.50 -15.09
C LEU A 138 27.16 -6.98 -14.99
N LEU A 139 26.19 -7.86 -14.73
CA LEU A 139 26.41 -9.30 -14.64
C LEU A 139 26.65 -9.96 -16.01
N ILE A 140 26.08 -9.42 -17.08
CA ILE A 140 26.29 -9.90 -18.45
C ILE A 140 27.61 -9.39 -19.04
N LEU A 141 28.09 -8.23 -18.61
CA LEU A 141 29.27 -7.55 -19.16
C LEU A 141 30.54 -8.45 -19.22
N PRO A 142 30.91 -9.24 -18.19
CA PRO A 142 32.10 -10.10 -18.25
C PRO A 142 31.99 -11.18 -19.34
N LEU A 143 30.81 -11.77 -19.52
CA LEU A 143 30.55 -12.78 -20.55
C LEU A 143 30.67 -12.15 -21.94
N PHE A 144 30.12 -10.95 -22.12
CA PHE A 144 30.22 -10.20 -23.37
C PHE A 144 31.68 -9.85 -23.72
N LEU A 145 32.46 -9.41 -22.73
CA LEU A 145 33.89 -9.13 -22.89
C LEU A 145 34.72 -10.37 -23.25
N GLN A 146 34.38 -11.55 -22.69
CA GLN A 146 35.02 -12.82 -23.05
C GLN A 146 34.76 -13.21 -24.52
N VAL A 147 33.52 -13.04 -25.01
CA VAL A 147 33.15 -13.33 -26.41
C VAL A 147 33.91 -12.41 -27.39
N ILE A 148 34.03 -11.11 -27.07
CA ILE A 148 34.79 -10.17 -27.90
C ILE A 148 36.28 -10.54 -27.95
N ARG A 149 36.87 -10.92 -26.82
CA ARG A 149 38.28 -11.34 -26.75
C ARG A 149 38.55 -12.59 -27.59
N LYS A 150 37.68 -13.61 -27.54
CA LYS A 150 37.82 -14.82 -28.39
C LYS A 150 37.79 -14.52 -29.89
N LYS A 151 36.87 -13.65 -30.35
CA LYS A 151 36.79 -13.28 -31.77
C LYS A 151 38.04 -12.57 -32.29
N LYS A 152 38.75 -11.80 -31.46
CA LYS A 152 40.01 -11.16 -31.85
C LYS A 152 41.17 -12.14 -31.97
N SER A 153 41.23 -13.16 -31.10
CA SER A 153 42.29 -14.19 -31.12
C SER A 153 42.22 -15.15 -32.30
N VAL A 154 41.03 -15.38 -32.89
CA VAL A 154 40.85 -16.30 -34.04
C VAL A 154 41.16 -15.62 -35.38
N LYS A 155 41.32 -14.29 -35.39
CA LYS A 155 41.64 -13.50 -36.59
C LYS A 155 43.14 -13.15 -36.74
N GLN A 156 44.00 -13.60 -35.82
CA GLN A 156 45.46 -13.55 -35.95
C GLN A 156 45.99 -14.92 -36.37
#